data_AF-A0A2S7MYG6-F1
#
_entry.id   AF-A0A2S7MYG6-F1
#
_cell.length_a   1.000
_cell.length_b   1.000
_cell.length_c   1.000
_cell.angle_alpha   90.00
_cell.angle_beta   90.00
_cell.angle_gamma   90.00
#
_symmetry.space_group_name_H-M   'P 1'
#
loop_
_entity.id
_entity.type
_entity.pdbx_description
1 polymer ?
#
loop_
_entity_poly.entity_id
_entity_poly.type
_entity_poly.pdbx_seq_one_letter_code
_entity_poly.pdbx_strand_id
1 'polypeptide(L)'
;MKRIFSALSVSILSLVLLVACSETAEPVSEQENKQANKNSDKSELTIKEVYEKMMDASEDIDSFVMDMEMEQEIIEGDNEPVPTQSTIHSKVVQEPIGLEQKVNMTIDGQTIETEQYFTEEGFYMYDPGQDMWMKYSEGHEDLMAQLQADSGLNQTQTLSELQSFIEDFTFEQNNEEFILTLDADDEKFNSLVQQELSSGAVEMNEVKDLEINGIEYEIFVDKKTYLPSQMNIIMNINMTSEGQKVTLKQEIDTTYSDYNSLDAISVPKEALENAVELEM
;
A
#
# COMPACT_ATOMS: atom_id res chain seq x y z
N MET A 1 -39.96 -64.26 -9.55
CA MET A 1 -38.76 -63.46 -9.16
C MET A 1 -38.24 -62.83 -10.44
N LYS A 2 -38.18 -61.51 -10.71
CA LYS A 2 -38.06 -60.23 -9.96
C LYS A 2 -39.00 -59.19 -10.64
N ARG A 3 -39.88 -58.42 -9.95
CA ARG A 3 -39.71 -57.09 -9.30
C ARG A 3 -38.97 -56.08 -10.20
N ILE A 4 -39.66 -55.21 -10.96
CA ILE A 4 -40.13 -53.81 -10.68
C ILE A 4 -39.02 -52.91 -10.09
N PHE A 5 -38.62 -51.83 -10.79
CA PHE A 5 -38.84 -50.42 -10.39
C PHE A 5 -38.11 -49.45 -11.35
N SER A 6 -38.90 -48.50 -11.86
CA SER A 6 -38.49 -47.24 -12.46
C SER A 6 -37.81 -46.33 -11.43
N ALA A 7 -36.75 -45.63 -11.83
CA ALA A 7 -36.32 -44.40 -11.15
C ALA A 7 -35.70 -43.44 -12.17
N LEU A 8 -36.41 -42.33 -12.39
CA LEU A 8 -35.91 -41.09 -12.99
C LEU A 8 -34.73 -40.58 -12.15
N SER A 9 -33.56 -40.40 -12.74
CA SER A 9 -32.49 -39.59 -12.18
C SER A 9 -32.71 -38.15 -12.63
N VAL A 10 -33.27 -37.33 -11.74
CA VAL A 10 -33.31 -35.87 -11.90
C VAL A 10 -31.89 -35.35 -11.66
N SER A 11 -31.25 -34.86 -12.72
CA SER A 11 -30.05 -34.04 -12.63
C SER A 11 -30.42 -32.72 -11.96
N ILE A 12 -30.04 -32.55 -10.70
CA ILE A 12 -30.05 -31.26 -10.03
C ILE A 12 -28.74 -30.58 -10.42
N LEU A 13 -28.79 -29.83 -11.52
CA LEU A 13 -27.80 -28.82 -11.85
C LEU A 13 -28.13 -27.63 -10.95
N SER A 14 -27.44 -27.52 -9.82
CA SER A 14 -27.52 -26.36 -8.94
C SER A 14 -26.89 -25.17 -9.65
N LEU A 15 -27.74 -24.38 -10.30
CA LEU A 15 -27.43 -23.03 -10.75
C LEU A 15 -27.18 -22.19 -9.49
N VAL A 16 -25.91 -21.99 -9.13
CA VAL A 16 -25.52 -20.91 -8.23
C VAL A 16 -25.58 -19.65 -9.09
N LEU A 17 -26.71 -18.94 -9.00
CA LEU A 17 -26.86 -17.62 -9.57
C LEU A 17 -26.06 -16.65 -8.70
N LEU A 18 -25.03 -16.07 -9.31
CA LEU A 18 -24.27 -14.92 -8.84
C LEU A 18 -25.20 -13.87 -8.22
N VAL A 19 -25.07 -13.66 -6.91
CA VAL A 19 -25.54 -12.46 -6.22
C VAL A 19 -24.33 -11.90 -5.47
N ALA A 20 -23.34 -11.42 -6.22
CA ALA A 20 -22.11 -10.83 -5.70
C ALA A 20 -22.31 -9.41 -5.10
N CYS A 21 -23.52 -8.85 -5.16
CA CYS A 21 -23.80 -7.50 -4.64
C CYS A 21 -24.18 -7.45 -3.14
N SER A 22 -24.19 -8.58 -2.42
CA SER A 22 -24.64 -8.65 -1.02
C SER A 22 -23.76 -9.50 -0.11
N GLU A 23 -22.52 -9.74 -0.48
CA GLU A 23 -21.63 -10.60 0.30
C GLU A 23 -21.06 -9.84 1.51
N THR A 24 -21.36 -10.36 2.70
CA THR A 24 -20.80 -9.94 3.99
C THR A 24 -19.51 -10.68 4.25
N ALA A 25 -18.59 -10.10 5.03
CA ALA A 25 -17.29 -10.71 5.27
C ALA A 25 -17.36 -12.14 5.83
N GLU A 26 -16.60 -13.05 5.21
CA GLU A 26 -16.41 -14.40 5.71
C GLU A 26 -15.44 -14.41 6.91
N PRO A 27 -15.63 -15.25 7.94
CA PRO A 27 -14.64 -15.34 9.00
C PRO A 27 -13.36 -16.00 8.46
N VAL A 28 -12.19 -15.42 8.76
CA VAL A 28 -10.90 -16.03 8.42
C VAL A 28 -10.87 -17.45 9.00
N SER A 29 -10.59 -18.45 8.16
CA SER A 29 -10.62 -19.84 8.62
C SER A 29 -9.46 -20.12 9.59
N GLU A 30 -9.76 -20.25 10.89
CA GLU A 30 -8.78 -20.67 11.91
C GLU A 30 -8.33 -22.12 11.63
N GLN A 31 -7.24 -22.32 10.89
CA GLN A 31 -6.51 -23.59 10.96
C GLN A 31 -5.72 -23.65 12.28
N GLU A 32 -6.30 -24.44 13.20
CA GLU A 32 -5.70 -25.00 14.42
C GLU A 32 -5.34 -24.05 15.57
N ASN A 33 -6.36 -23.58 16.31
CA ASN A 33 -6.31 -23.72 17.76
C ASN A 33 -7.68 -23.89 18.41
N LYS A 34 -7.91 -25.07 19.02
CA LYS A 34 -9.15 -25.43 19.70
C LYS A 34 -9.26 -24.72 21.06
N GLN A 35 -9.60 -23.43 21.08
CA GLN A 35 -10.34 -22.79 22.16
C GLN A 35 -10.62 -21.31 21.82
N ALA A 36 -11.54 -21.06 20.88
CA ALA A 36 -12.12 -19.73 20.70
C ALA A 36 -13.64 -19.79 20.87
N ASN A 37 -14.12 -18.81 21.62
CA ASN A 37 -15.49 -18.66 22.09
C ASN A 37 -16.43 -18.48 20.90
N LYS A 38 -17.56 -19.18 20.89
CA LYS A 38 -18.47 -19.34 19.74
C LYS A 38 -19.37 -18.12 19.47
N ASN A 39 -18.90 -16.93 19.80
CA ASN A 39 -19.51 -15.63 19.54
C ASN A 39 -18.36 -14.67 19.19
N SER A 40 -17.80 -14.78 17.98
CA SER A 40 -17.18 -13.59 17.38
C SER A 40 -18.35 -12.68 16.95
N ASP A 41 -18.24 -11.38 17.24
CA ASP A 41 -19.15 -10.36 16.71
C ASP A 41 -18.93 -10.30 15.20
N LYS A 42 -19.58 -11.23 14.50
CA LYS A 42 -19.63 -11.24 13.05
C LYS A 42 -20.33 -9.96 12.63
N SER A 43 -19.61 -9.09 11.95
CA SER A 43 -20.20 -7.91 11.32
C SER A 43 -21.04 -8.37 10.14
N GLU A 44 -22.24 -7.80 10.04
CA GLU A 44 -23.16 -8.01 8.93
C GLU A 44 -23.00 -6.92 7.84
N LEU A 45 -21.95 -6.10 7.94
CA LEU A 45 -21.62 -5.11 6.90
C LEU A 45 -21.14 -5.83 5.64
N THR A 46 -21.55 -5.29 4.50
CA THR A 46 -21.04 -5.64 3.18
C THR A 46 -19.72 -4.93 2.89
N ILE A 47 -18.97 -5.41 1.89
CA ILE A 47 -17.71 -4.76 1.48
C ILE A 47 -17.94 -3.31 1.05
N LYS A 48 -19.05 -3.00 0.38
CA LYS A 48 -19.40 -1.64 -0.05
C LYS A 48 -19.63 -0.72 1.14
N GLU A 49 -20.34 -1.19 2.16
CA GLU A 49 -20.57 -0.40 3.39
C GLU A 49 -19.28 -0.20 4.19
N VAL A 50 -18.39 -1.19 4.24
CA VAL A 50 -17.08 -1.02 4.89
C VAL A 50 -16.22 -0.04 4.11
N TYR A 51 -16.19 -0.14 2.79
CA TYR A 51 -15.46 0.78 1.94
C TYR A 51 -15.98 2.22 2.05
N GLU A 52 -17.30 2.44 2.03
CA GLU A 52 -17.90 3.76 2.25
C GLU A 52 -17.50 4.34 3.61
N LYS A 53 -17.51 3.53 4.66
CA LYS A 53 -17.07 3.96 6.00
C LYS A 53 -15.60 4.28 6.07
N MET A 54 -14.77 3.55 5.33
CA MET A 54 -13.34 3.79 5.25
C MET A 54 -13.06 5.13 4.56
N MET A 55 -13.77 5.43 3.47
CA MET A 55 -13.70 6.74 2.79
C MET A 55 -14.16 7.88 3.71
N ASP A 56 -15.30 7.72 4.40
CA ASP A 56 -15.80 8.72 5.35
C ASP A 56 -14.80 8.97 6.48
N ALA A 57 -14.19 7.91 7.02
CA ALA A 57 -13.21 8.02 8.10
C ALA A 57 -11.89 8.63 7.62
N SER A 58 -11.49 8.39 6.36
CA SER A 58 -10.24 8.91 5.81
C SER A 58 -10.29 10.41 5.51
N GLU A 59 -11.48 10.97 5.26
CA GLU A 59 -11.70 12.42 5.12
C GLU A 59 -11.35 13.20 6.40
N ASP A 60 -11.45 12.55 7.56
CA ASP A 60 -11.20 13.14 8.88
C ASP A 60 -9.76 12.90 9.39
N ILE A 61 -8.86 12.38 8.56
CA ILE A 61 -7.45 12.18 8.95
C ILE A 61 -6.69 13.50 8.84
N ASP A 62 -6.19 14.03 9.95
CA ASP A 62 -5.30 15.19 10.01
C ASP A 62 -3.83 14.78 10.08
N SER A 63 -3.52 13.63 10.69
CA SER A 63 -2.16 13.12 10.83
C SER A 63 -2.12 11.61 11.01
N PHE A 64 -0.98 11.00 10.71
CA PHE A 64 -0.74 9.57 10.94
C PHE A 64 0.75 9.25 10.94
N VAL A 65 1.09 8.07 11.47
CA VAL A 65 2.42 7.45 11.39
C VAL A 65 2.34 6.24 10.48
N MET A 66 3.36 6.06 9.66
CA MET A 66 3.50 4.95 8.71
C MET A 66 4.86 4.28 8.90
N ASP A 67 4.85 2.97 9.10
CA ASP A 67 6.04 2.13 9.08
C ASP A 67 5.94 1.17 7.90
N MET A 68 6.90 1.24 6.98
CA MET A 68 6.94 0.45 5.76
C MET A 68 8.21 -0.40 5.73
N GLU A 69 8.06 -1.68 5.44
CA GLU A 69 9.13 -2.61 5.10
C GLU A 69 8.99 -2.98 3.62
N MET A 70 10.10 -2.93 2.88
CA MET A 70 10.11 -3.23 1.45
C MET A 70 11.26 -4.18 1.13
N GLU A 71 10.94 -5.30 0.51
CA GLU A 71 11.89 -6.20 -0.13
C GLU A 71 11.74 -6.11 -1.65
N GLN A 72 12.85 -5.87 -2.34
CA GLN A 72 12.86 -5.72 -3.79
C GLN A 72 13.99 -6.56 -4.40
N GLU A 73 13.70 -7.21 -5.51
CA GLU A 73 14.66 -7.95 -6.32
C GLU A 73 14.57 -7.48 -7.78
N ILE A 74 15.66 -6.90 -8.29
CA ILE A 74 15.80 -6.54 -9.70
C ILE A 74 16.68 -7.55 -10.41
N ILE A 75 16.19 -8.10 -11.51
CA ILE A 75 16.93 -9.03 -12.39
C ILE A 75 17.03 -8.41 -13.78
N GLU A 76 18.24 -8.19 -14.29
CA GLU A 76 18.48 -7.66 -15.62
C GLU A 76 19.06 -8.74 -16.56
N GLY A 77 18.27 -9.19 -17.53
CA GLY A 77 18.65 -10.25 -18.46
C GLY A 77 19.00 -11.55 -17.74
N ASP A 78 20.23 -12.02 -17.92
CA ASP A 78 20.76 -13.24 -17.27
C ASP A 78 21.67 -12.91 -16.06
N ASN A 79 21.66 -11.66 -15.58
CA ASN A 79 22.46 -11.26 -14.41
C ASN A 79 21.90 -11.86 -13.11
N GLU A 80 22.75 -11.93 -12.09
CA GLU A 80 22.31 -12.29 -10.74
C GLU A 80 21.33 -11.23 -10.20
N PRO A 81 20.33 -11.64 -9.40
CA PRO A 81 19.41 -10.69 -8.79
C PRO A 81 20.13 -9.73 -7.86
N VAL A 82 19.73 -8.46 -7.89
CA VAL A 82 20.20 -7.43 -6.95
C VAL A 82 19.13 -7.24 -5.88
N PRO A 83 19.30 -7.82 -4.68
CA PRO A 83 18.37 -7.62 -3.59
C PRO A 83 18.57 -6.24 -2.95
N THR A 84 17.46 -5.58 -2.68
CA THR A 84 17.38 -4.32 -1.96
C THR A 84 16.34 -4.47 -0.86
N GLN A 85 16.70 -4.11 0.36
CA GLN A 85 15.79 -4.06 1.50
C GLN A 85 15.69 -2.62 1.98
N SER A 86 14.49 -2.14 2.28
CA SER A 86 14.29 -0.80 2.82
C SER A 86 13.32 -0.84 3.99
N THR A 87 13.57 0.00 4.99
CA THR A 87 12.59 0.33 6.02
C THR A 87 12.39 1.83 6.02
N ILE A 88 11.13 2.27 6.06
CA ILE A 88 10.75 3.67 6.01
C ILE A 88 9.82 3.95 7.19
N HIS A 89 10.24 4.82 8.09
CA HIS A 89 9.39 5.36 9.15
C HIS A 89 9.00 6.79 8.78
N SER A 90 7.70 7.05 8.66
CA SER A 90 7.17 8.36 8.27
C SER A 90 6.14 8.88 9.27
N LYS A 91 6.15 10.20 9.48
CA LYS A 91 5.08 10.91 10.17
C LYS A 91 4.53 11.97 9.24
N VAL A 92 3.22 11.99 9.08
CA VAL A 92 2.52 12.88 8.16
C VAL A 92 1.52 13.72 8.93
N VAL A 93 1.50 15.02 8.67
CA VAL A 93 0.51 15.99 9.15
C VAL A 93 0.00 16.75 7.94
N GLN A 94 -1.31 16.85 7.76
CA GLN A 94 -1.93 17.54 6.62
C GLN A 94 -1.97 19.06 6.79
N GLU A 95 -2.29 19.55 8.01
CA GLU A 95 -2.44 20.98 8.29
C GLU A 95 -1.82 21.39 9.66
N PRO A 96 -0.78 22.26 9.68
CA PRO A 96 0.04 22.65 8.55
C PRO A 96 0.78 21.43 7.99
N ILE A 97 1.01 21.42 6.67
CA ILE A 97 1.64 20.26 6.05
C ILE A 97 3.04 20.02 6.61
N GLY A 98 3.27 18.78 7.04
CA GLY A 98 4.53 18.35 7.62
C GLY A 98 4.78 16.88 7.35
N LEU A 99 6.02 16.56 6.95
CA LEU A 99 6.50 15.20 6.77
C LEU A 99 7.86 15.05 7.46
N GLU A 100 7.97 14.07 8.35
CA GLU A 100 9.24 13.51 8.82
C GLU A 100 9.38 12.13 8.20
N GLN A 101 10.52 11.81 7.59
CA GLN A 101 10.77 10.48 7.07
C GLN A 101 12.20 10.04 7.36
N LYS A 102 12.33 8.81 7.87
CA LYS A 102 13.58 8.11 8.11
C LYS A 102 13.63 6.89 7.23
N VAL A 103 14.68 6.79 6.42
CA VAL A 103 14.86 5.70 5.47
C VAL A 103 16.14 4.96 5.83
N ASN A 104 16.04 3.66 6.01
CA ASN A 104 17.19 2.77 6.05
C ASN A 104 17.10 1.84 4.85
N MET A 105 18.04 1.98 3.93
CA MET A 105 18.09 1.25 2.67
C MET A 105 19.37 0.42 2.62
N THR A 106 19.24 -0.88 2.38
CA THR A 106 20.34 -1.81 2.20
C THR A 106 20.37 -2.32 0.77
N ILE A 107 21.43 -1.99 0.04
CA ILE A 107 21.69 -2.43 -1.34
C ILE A 107 23.01 -3.19 -1.34
N ASP A 108 23.01 -4.43 -1.83
CA ASP A 108 24.23 -5.27 -1.92
C ASP A 108 25.04 -5.33 -0.59
N GLY A 109 24.30 -5.41 0.53
CA GLY A 109 24.87 -5.47 1.89
C GLY A 109 25.44 -4.15 2.43
N GLN A 110 25.31 -3.03 1.71
CA GLN A 110 25.64 -1.69 2.19
C GLN A 110 24.39 -0.96 2.62
N THR A 111 24.38 -0.50 3.86
CA THR A 111 23.27 0.25 4.45
C THR A 111 23.51 1.75 4.37
N ILE A 112 22.51 2.48 3.89
CA ILE A 112 22.45 3.93 3.83
C ILE A 112 21.27 4.36 4.69
N GLU A 113 21.52 5.25 5.66
CA GLU A 113 20.50 5.82 6.52
C GLU A 113 20.34 7.30 6.16
N THR A 114 19.15 7.69 5.72
CA THR A 114 18.81 9.08 5.45
C THR A 114 17.65 9.52 6.31
N GLU A 115 17.61 10.82 6.57
CA GLU A 115 16.55 11.46 7.32
C GLU A 115 16.15 12.73 6.58
N GLN A 116 14.85 12.95 6.46
CA GLN A 116 14.31 14.11 5.75
C GLN A 116 13.13 14.72 6.49
N TYR A 117 13.04 16.04 6.37
CA TYR A 117 11.97 16.84 6.93
C TYR A 117 11.44 17.78 5.87
N PHE A 118 10.14 17.85 5.78
CA PHE A 118 9.46 18.72 4.84
C PHE A 118 8.36 19.47 5.60
N THR A 119 8.51 20.78 5.68
CA THR A 119 7.65 21.67 6.47
C THR A 119 7.52 23.02 5.77
N GLU A 120 6.68 23.92 6.26
CA GLU A 120 6.62 25.32 5.80
C GLU A 120 7.97 26.06 5.89
N GLU A 121 8.91 25.58 6.72
CA GLU A 121 10.25 26.18 6.85
C GLU A 121 11.23 25.77 5.74
N GLY A 122 10.86 24.77 4.93
CA GLY A 122 11.63 24.24 3.81
C GLY A 122 11.80 22.72 3.85
N PHE A 123 12.55 22.22 2.86
CA PHE A 123 12.96 20.82 2.77
C PHE A 123 14.37 20.64 3.32
N TYR A 124 14.52 19.74 4.30
CA TYR A 124 15.77 19.40 4.94
C TYR A 124 16.08 17.93 4.69
N MET A 125 17.32 17.63 4.32
CA MET A 125 17.78 16.27 4.08
C MET A 125 19.15 16.07 4.72
N TYR A 126 19.31 14.96 5.43
CA TYR A 126 20.59 14.53 5.97
C TYR A 126 21.34 13.69 4.93
N ASP A 127 22.56 14.10 4.60
CA ASP A 127 23.50 13.32 3.78
C ASP A 127 24.45 12.54 4.70
N PRO A 128 24.29 11.22 4.85
CA PRO A 128 25.15 10.40 5.69
C PRO A 128 26.59 10.28 5.15
N GLY A 129 26.80 10.49 3.84
CA GLY A 129 28.12 10.42 3.22
C GLY A 129 29.00 11.62 3.54
N GLN A 130 28.37 12.78 3.79
CA GLN A 130 29.06 14.02 4.14
C GLN A 130 28.86 14.44 5.60
N ASP A 131 28.04 13.70 6.36
CA ASP A 131 27.70 13.99 7.77
C ASP A 131 27.20 15.43 7.93
N MET A 132 26.24 15.81 7.07
CA MET A 132 25.73 17.17 7.00
C MET A 132 24.26 17.24 6.63
N TRP A 133 23.61 18.30 7.10
CA TRP A 133 22.28 18.69 6.67
C TRP A 133 22.36 19.56 5.42
N MET A 134 21.42 19.33 4.51
CA MET A 134 21.17 20.15 3.34
C MET A 134 19.78 20.75 3.48
N LYS A 135 19.61 21.98 3.01
CA LYS A 135 18.32 22.65 2.95
C LYS A 135 18.07 23.16 1.55
N TYR A 136 16.90 22.84 1.02
CA TYR A 136 16.41 23.34 -0.25
C TYR A 136 15.32 24.36 0.05
N SER A 137 15.61 25.64 -0.20
CA SER A 137 14.73 26.77 0.12
C SER A 137 13.97 27.30 -1.10
N GLU A 138 14.51 27.15 -2.31
CA GLU A 138 13.84 27.51 -3.56
C GLU A 138 13.11 26.29 -4.16
N GLY A 139 11.88 26.48 -4.65
CA GLY A 139 11.06 25.43 -5.25
C GLY A 139 10.45 24.40 -4.28
N HIS A 140 10.69 24.53 -2.97
CA HIS A 140 10.07 23.65 -1.96
C HIS A 140 8.53 23.79 -1.95
N GLU A 141 7.98 24.98 -2.23
CA GLU A 141 6.53 25.19 -2.36
C GLU A 141 5.94 24.38 -3.53
N ASP A 142 6.64 24.33 -4.67
CA ASP A 142 6.23 23.53 -5.83
C ASP A 142 6.34 22.03 -5.52
N LEU A 143 7.41 21.61 -4.84
CA LEU A 143 7.54 20.25 -4.32
C LEU A 143 6.42 19.93 -3.31
N MET A 144 5.97 20.91 -2.53
CA MET A 144 4.88 20.75 -1.56
C MET A 144 3.58 20.52 -2.27
N ALA A 145 3.29 21.35 -3.26
CA ALA A 145 2.11 21.21 -4.10
C ALA A 145 2.13 19.87 -4.84
N GLN A 146 3.30 19.38 -5.27
CA GLN A 146 3.45 18.07 -5.89
C GLN A 146 3.19 16.95 -4.90
N LEU A 147 3.82 16.96 -3.72
CA LEU A 147 3.61 15.96 -2.67
C LEU A 147 2.16 15.92 -2.17
N GLN A 148 1.48 17.07 -2.13
CA GLN A 148 0.05 17.16 -1.83
C GLN A 148 -0.84 16.60 -2.94
N ALA A 149 -0.37 16.68 -4.19
CA ALA A 149 -1.05 16.11 -5.35
C ALA A 149 -0.75 14.62 -5.53
N ASP A 150 0.31 14.11 -4.88
CA ASP A 150 0.71 12.72 -4.89
C ASP A 150 -0.25 11.90 -4.01
N SER A 151 -0.88 10.89 -4.62
CA SER A 151 -1.86 10.04 -3.97
C SER A 151 -1.27 9.26 -2.80
N GLY A 152 0.05 9.02 -2.77
CA GLY A 152 0.71 8.25 -1.72
C GLY A 152 0.69 8.91 -0.33
N LEU A 153 0.54 10.23 -0.24
CA LEU A 153 0.44 10.96 1.04
C LEU A 153 -1.00 11.25 1.46
N ASN A 154 -1.95 11.06 0.55
CA ASN A 154 -3.37 11.25 0.79
C ASN A 154 -4.08 9.90 0.81
N GLN A 155 -4.24 9.31 2.01
CA GLN A 155 -4.88 8.00 2.16
C GLN A 155 -6.27 7.93 1.50
N THR A 156 -7.05 9.02 1.55
CA THR A 156 -8.36 9.07 0.87
C THR A 156 -8.23 8.92 -0.63
N GLN A 157 -7.22 9.56 -1.24
CA GLN A 157 -6.97 9.44 -2.66
C GLN A 157 -6.51 8.03 -3.04
N THR A 158 -5.53 7.47 -2.32
CA THR A 158 -5.07 6.09 -2.55
C THR A 158 -6.24 5.10 -2.49
N LEU A 159 -7.08 5.23 -1.46
CA LEU A 159 -8.25 4.37 -1.30
C LEU A 159 -9.23 4.58 -2.45
N SER A 160 -9.51 5.82 -2.85
CA SER A 160 -10.44 6.13 -3.95
C SER A 160 -10.07 5.46 -5.29
N GLU A 161 -8.78 5.24 -5.56
CA GLU A 161 -8.31 4.57 -6.77
C GLU A 161 -8.70 3.08 -6.79
N LEU A 162 -8.83 2.47 -5.62
CA LEU A 162 -9.29 1.10 -5.44
C LEU A 162 -10.81 0.95 -5.59
N GLN A 163 -11.56 2.06 -5.64
CA GLN A 163 -13.03 2.04 -5.72
C GLN A 163 -13.55 1.19 -6.88
N SER A 164 -12.85 1.26 -8.02
CA SER A 164 -13.28 0.52 -9.21
C SER A 164 -13.17 -1.00 -9.03
N PHE A 165 -12.33 -1.48 -8.11
CA PHE A 165 -12.03 -2.89 -7.87
C PHE A 165 -12.79 -3.48 -6.67
N ILE A 166 -13.63 -2.71 -5.96
CA ILE A 166 -14.34 -3.17 -4.75
C ILE A 166 -15.06 -4.52 -4.95
N GLU A 167 -15.63 -4.76 -6.12
CA GLU A 167 -16.36 -6.01 -6.40
C GLU A 167 -15.45 -7.22 -6.67
N ASP A 168 -14.16 -6.97 -6.88
CA ASP A 168 -13.14 -7.97 -7.20
C ASP A 168 -12.38 -8.44 -5.93
N PHE A 169 -12.55 -7.74 -4.79
CA PHE A 169 -11.94 -8.10 -3.51
C PHE A 169 -12.64 -9.31 -2.88
N THR A 170 -11.82 -10.23 -2.37
CA THR A 170 -12.23 -11.17 -1.33
C THR A 170 -12.41 -10.40 -0.01
N PHE A 171 -13.49 -10.71 0.70
CA PHE A 171 -13.87 -9.97 1.90
C PHE A 171 -13.96 -10.91 3.11
N GLU A 172 -12.99 -10.78 4.01
CA GLU A 172 -12.90 -11.56 5.23
C GLU A 172 -12.94 -10.67 6.48
N GLN A 173 -13.10 -11.29 7.65
CA GLN A 173 -13.06 -10.59 8.94
C GLN A 173 -12.52 -11.48 10.05
N ASN A 174 -11.75 -10.87 10.95
CA ASN A 174 -11.37 -11.45 12.24
C ASN A 174 -12.13 -10.74 13.38
N ASN A 175 -11.68 -10.84 14.64
CA ASN A 175 -12.36 -10.17 15.76
C ASN A 175 -12.18 -8.64 15.77
N GLU A 176 -11.07 -8.15 15.21
CA GLU A 176 -10.61 -6.77 15.31
C GLU A 176 -10.74 -6.03 13.97
N GLU A 177 -10.61 -6.74 12.84
CA GLU A 177 -10.45 -6.14 11.52
C GLU A 177 -11.34 -6.78 10.46
N PHE A 178 -11.64 -5.99 9.43
CA PHE A 178 -11.99 -6.48 8.11
C PHE A 178 -10.73 -6.66 7.27
N ILE A 179 -10.70 -7.67 6.40
CA ILE A 179 -9.57 -7.98 5.54
C ILE A 179 -10.09 -7.98 4.10
N LEU A 180 -9.52 -7.11 3.27
CA LEU A 180 -9.85 -6.97 1.86
C LEU A 180 -8.65 -7.44 1.06
N THR A 181 -8.78 -8.55 0.32
CA THR A 181 -7.71 -9.10 -0.51
C THR A 181 -8.09 -9.06 -1.98
N LEU A 182 -7.27 -8.42 -2.80
CA LEU A 182 -7.38 -8.40 -4.25
C LEU A 182 -6.21 -9.19 -4.83
N ASP A 183 -6.52 -10.31 -5.47
CA ASP A 183 -5.59 -11.05 -6.33
C ASP A 183 -5.93 -10.66 -7.77
N ALA A 184 -5.07 -9.84 -8.37
CA ALA A 184 -5.30 -9.28 -9.69
C ALA A 184 -4.32 -9.86 -10.72
N ASP A 185 -4.86 -10.67 -11.65
CA ASP A 185 -4.26 -10.94 -12.96
C ASP A 185 -4.93 -10.12 -14.10
N ASP A 186 -5.89 -9.26 -13.75
CA ASP A 186 -6.80 -8.59 -14.68
C ASP A 186 -6.16 -7.38 -15.39
N GLU A 187 -6.43 -7.23 -16.69
CA GLU A 187 -6.02 -6.09 -17.53
C GLU A 187 -6.36 -4.72 -16.91
N LYS A 188 -7.43 -4.66 -16.11
CA LYS A 188 -7.86 -3.43 -15.43
C LYS A 188 -6.87 -2.99 -14.36
N PHE A 189 -6.32 -3.92 -13.58
CA PHE A 189 -5.33 -3.62 -12.55
C PHE A 189 -3.97 -3.27 -13.18
N ASN A 190 -3.67 -3.88 -14.33
CA ASN A 190 -2.47 -3.53 -15.11
C ASN A 190 -2.45 -2.06 -15.54
N SER A 191 -3.61 -1.43 -15.73
CA SER A 191 -3.71 -0.01 -16.08
C SER A 191 -3.39 0.89 -14.89
N LEU A 192 -3.81 0.52 -13.68
CA LEU A 192 -3.49 1.24 -12.44
C LEU A 192 -1.99 1.21 -12.17
N VAL A 193 -1.38 0.03 -12.24
CA VAL A 193 0.07 -0.16 -12.02
C VAL A 193 0.89 0.59 -13.06
N GLN A 194 0.47 0.60 -14.33
CA GLN A 194 1.13 1.42 -15.36
C GLN A 194 1.05 2.91 -15.05
N GLN A 195 -0.08 3.39 -14.51
CA GLN A 195 -0.23 4.78 -14.11
C GLN A 195 0.76 5.14 -12.99
N GLU A 196 0.86 4.30 -11.96
CA GLU A 196 1.78 4.50 -10.83
C GLU A 196 3.25 4.42 -11.22
N LEU A 197 3.62 3.46 -12.08
CA LEU A 197 4.99 3.39 -12.60
C LEU A 197 5.34 4.58 -13.50
N SER A 198 4.33 5.22 -14.12
CA SER A 198 4.53 6.40 -14.95
C SER A 198 4.53 7.71 -14.15
N SER A 199 4.06 7.71 -12.90
CA SER A 199 3.80 8.93 -12.12
C SER A 199 4.98 9.40 -11.26
N GLY A 200 5.91 8.53 -10.78
CA GLY A 200 7.05 9.08 -10.03
C GLY A 200 8.03 8.18 -9.28
N ALA A 201 7.82 6.88 -9.09
CA ALA A 201 8.72 6.09 -8.22
C ALA A 201 10.01 5.60 -8.91
N VAL A 202 10.00 5.46 -10.24
CA VAL A 202 11.16 5.01 -11.01
C VAL A 202 11.23 5.83 -12.29
N GLU A 203 12.31 6.60 -12.51
CA GLU A 203 12.54 7.31 -13.78
C GLU A 203 12.80 6.28 -14.90
N MET A 204 11.75 5.62 -15.38
CA MET A 204 11.85 4.64 -16.45
C MET A 204 11.27 5.20 -17.73
N ASN A 205 11.93 6.23 -18.25
CA ASN A 205 11.54 6.92 -19.50
C ASN A 205 11.55 6.00 -20.75
N GLU A 206 11.94 4.72 -20.63
CA GLU A 206 11.99 3.74 -21.73
C GLU A 206 11.38 2.37 -21.42
N VAL A 207 10.44 2.24 -20.47
CA VAL A 207 9.74 0.95 -20.27
C VAL A 207 8.91 0.59 -21.50
N LYS A 208 9.17 -0.59 -22.06
CA LYS A 208 8.32 -1.24 -23.07
C LYS A 208 7.92 -2.62 -22.59
N ASP A 209 6.86 -3.15 -23.18
CA ASP A 209 6.44 -4.54 -23.00
C ASP A 209 6.26 -4.92 -21.52
N LEU A 210 5.55 -4.06 -20.78
CA LEU A 210 5.19 -4.32 -19.39
C LEU A 210 4.20 -5.48 -19.31
N GLU A 211 4.57 -6.50 -18.55
CA GLU A 211 3.82 -7.71 -18.28
C GLU A 211 3.78 -7.91 -16.76
N ILE A 212 2.58 -7.81 -16.19
CA ILE A 212 2.35 -8.07 -14.77
C ILE A 212 2.03 -9.56 -14.63
N ASN A 213 2.85 -10.27 -13.86
CA ASN A 213 2.74 -11.73 -13.67
C ASN A 213 1.89 -12.10 -12.45
N GLY A 214 1.60 -11.13 -11.58
CA GLY A 214 0.76 -11.31 -10.41
C GLY A 214 0.92 -10.11 -9.47
N ILE A 215 -0.22 -9.64 -8.95
CA ILE A 215 -0.26 -8.65 -7.88
C ILE A 215 -1.27 -9.10 -6.84
N GLU A 216 -0.82 -9.13 -5.60
CA GLU A 216 -1.66 -9.33 -4.43
C GLU A 216 -1.66 -8.05 -3.62
N TYR A 217 -2.85 -7.58 -3.29
CA TYR A 217 -3.06 -6.38 -2.49
C TYR A 217 -3.98 -6.70 -1.33
N GLU A 218 -3.52 -6.47 -0.10
CA GLU A 218 -4.24 -6.79 1.11
C GLU A 218 -4.40 -5.55 1.98
N ILE A 219 -5.62 -5.27 2.46
CA ILE A 219 -5.91 -4.16 3.36
C ILE A 219 -6.57 -4.71 4.62
N PHE A 220 -6.02 -4.36 5.77
CA PHE A 220 -6.60 -4.61 7.08
C PHE A 220 -7.24 -3.32 7.57
N VAL A 221 -8.52 -3.39 7.94
CA VAL A 221 -9.31 -2.22 8.35
C VAL A 221 -9.83 -2.44 9.76
N ASP A 222 -9.47 -1.57 10.71
CA ASP A 222 -9.93 -1.66 12.10
C ASP A 222 -11.46 -1.49 12.16
N LYS A 223 -12.15 -2.41 12.84
CA LYS A 223 -13.62 -2.42 12.90
C LYS A 223 -14.24 -1.26 13.68
N LYS A 224 -13.47 -0.54 14.50
CA LYS A 224 -13.95 0.56 15.34
C LYS A 224 -13.76 1.90 14.65
N THR A 225 -12.61 2.12 14.05
CA THR A 225 -12.25 3.38 13.39
C THR A 225 -12.58 3.38 11.91
N TYR A 226 -12.65 2.21 11.28
CA TYR A 226 -12.72 2.02 9.83
C TYR A 226 -11.51 2.57 9.07
N LEU A 227 -10.40 2.81 9.77
CA LEU A 227 -9.14 3.21 9.15
C LEU A 227 -8.26 1.99 8.87
N PRO A 228 -7.44 2.02 7.81
CA PRO A 228 -6.45 0.99 7.58
C PRO A 228 -5.49 0.85 8.76
N SER A 229 -5.24 -0.37 9.21
CA SER A 229 -4.18 -0.69 10.19
C SER A 229 -2.93 -1.19 9.47
N GLN A 230 -3.12 -1.90 8.35
CA GLN A 230 -2.06 -2.49 7.56
C GLN A 230 -2.46 -2.57 6.08
N MET A 231 -1.47 -2.44 5.20
CA MET A 231 -1.57 -2.68 3.77
C MET A 231 -0.36 -3.48 3.30
N ASN A 232 -0.60 -4.59 2.60
CA ASN A 232 0.46 -5.42 2.05
C ASN A 232 0.33 -5.48 0.53
N ILE A 233 1.46 -5.42 -0.17
CA ILE A 233 1.53 -5.46 -1.63
C ILE A 233 2.62 -6.44 -2.04
N ILE A 234 2.25 -7.44 -2.83
CA ILE A 234 3.20 -8.34 -3.50
C ILE A 234 3.04 -8.13 -4.99
N MET A 235 4.14 -7.89 -5.68
CA MET A 235 4.16 -7.53 -7.09
C MET A 235 5.27 -8.26 -7.84
N ASN A 236 4.94 -8.77 -9.03
CA ASN A 236 5.91 -9.36 -9.94
C ASN A 236 5.68 -8.84 -11.36
N ILE A 237 6.63 -8.05 -11.86
CA ILE A 237 6.56 -7.40 -13.17
C ILE A 237 7.75 -7.83 -14.03
N ASN A 238 7.46 -8.16 -15.28
CA ASN A 238 8.43 -8.21 -16.36
C ASN A 238 8.28 -6.96 -17.22
N MET A 239 9.41 -6.43 -17.66
CA MET A 239 9.43 -5.32 -18.60
C MET A 239 10.69 -5.35 -19.46
N THR A 240 10.76 -4.45 -20.43
CA THR A 240 11.96 -4.21 -21.23
C THR A 240 12.45 -2.77 -20.99
N SER A 241 13.71 -2.63 -20.57
CA SER A 241 14.40 -1.33 -20.41
C SER A 241 15.70 -1.37 -21.20
N GLU A 242 16.00 -0.32 -21.96
CA GLU A 242 17.19 -0.22 -22.83
C GLU A 242 17.41 -1.44 -23.78
N GLY A 243 16.32 -2.16 -24.11
CA GLY A 243 16.37 -3.37 -24.94
C GLY A 243 16.76 -4.66 -24.20
N GLN A 244 16.89 -4.61 -22.87
CA GLN A 244 17.10 -5.77 -22.01
C GLN A 244 15.82 -6.10 -21.23
N LYS A 245 15.56 -7.40 -21.04
CA LYS A 245 14.48 -7.85 -20.17
C LYS A 245 14.85 -7.54 -18.72
N VAL A 246 13.93 -6.94 -17.99
CA VAL A 246 14.03 -6.67 -16.56
C VAL A 246 12.87 -7.37 -15.86
N THR A 247 13.15 -8.06 -14.76
CA THR A 247 12.14 -8.57 -13.85
C THR A 247 12.28 -7.86 -12.51
N LEU A 248 11.18 -7.32 -12.02
CA LEU A 248 11.03 -6.69 -10.72
C LEU A 248 10.12 -7.58 -9.87
N LYS A 249 10.62 -8.03 -8.72
CA LYS A 249 9.79 -8.59 -7.66
C LYS A 249 9.84 -7.66 -6.47
N GLN A 250 8.69 -7.41 -5.88
CA GLN A 250 8.57 -6.46 -4.77
C GLN A 250 7.53 -6.97 -3.78
N GLU A 251 7.87 -6.88 -2.50
CA GLU A 251 7.00 -7.14 -1.36
C GLU A 251 7.07 -5.90 -0.47
N ILE A 252 5.91 -5.35 -0.13
CA ILE A 252 5.77 -4.15 0.67
C ILE A 252 4.79 -4.44 1.79
N ASP A 253 5.22 -4.29 3.03
CA ASP A 253 4.36 -4.34 4.20
C ASP A 253 4.31 -2.95 4.80
N THR A 254 3.12 -2.38 4.92
CA THR A 254 2.90 -1.05 5.48
C THR A 254 1.96 -1.13 6.66
N THR A 255 2.34 -0.54 7.79
CA THR A 255 1.47 -0.39 8.96
C THR A 255 1.20 1.08 9.23
N TYR A 256 -0.04 1.35 9.63
CA TYR A 256 -0.51 2.69 9.96
C TYR A 256 -0.88 2.76 11.44
N SER A 257 -0.49 3.86 12.07
CA SER A 257 -0.74 4.07 13.48
C SER A 257 -0.88 5.56 13.81
N ASP A 258 -1.21 5.84 15.07
CA ASP A 258 -1.16 7.19 15.64
C ASP A 258 -1.97 8.24 14.84
N TYR A 259 -3.08 7.82 14.25
CA TYR A 259 -4.03 8.68 13.55
C TYR A 259 -4.49 9.84 14.44
N ASN A 260 -4.45 11.06 13.89
CA ASN A 260 -4.91 12.31 14.49
C ASN A 260 -4.27 12.60 15.86
N SER A 261 -3.02 12.19 16.04
CA SER A 261 -2.27 12.36 17.30
C SER A 261 -1.17 13.42 17.23
N LEU A 262 -0.79 13.84 16.02
CA LEU A 262 0.27 14.81 15.76
C LEU A 262 -0.34 16.13 15.27
N ASP A 263 0.05 17.24 15.89
CA ASP A 263 -0.39 18.59 15.50
C ASP A 263 0.54 19.24 14.45
N ALA A 264 1.83 18.89 14.46
CA ALA A 264 2.84 19.46 13.55
C ALA A 264 4.13 18.62 13.54
N ILE A 265 4.89 18.72 12.44
CA ILE A 265 6.27 18.20 12.36
C ILE A 265 7.26 19.30 12.73
N SER A 266 8.25 18.95 13.56
CA SER A 266 9.32 19.86 13.98
C SER A 266 10.66 19.42 13.40
N VAL A 267 11.35 20.34 12.74
CA VAL A 267 12.70 20.10 12.21
C VAL A 267 13.72 20.06 13.36
N PRO A 268 14.69 19.12 13.35
CA PRO A 268 15.75 19.07 14.34
C PRO A 268 16.57 20.36 14.36
N LYS A 269 16.97 20.80 15.55
CA LYS A 269 17.77 22.03 15.70
C LYS A 269 19.06 22.03 14.90
N GLU A 270 19.71 20.86 14.79
CA GLU A 270 20.94 20.71 14.03
C GLU A 270 20.73 21.00 12.53
N ALA A 271 19.61 20.55 11.96
CA ALA A 271 19.24 20.87 10.59
C ALA A 271 18.95 22.37 10.43
N LEU A 272 18.21 22.98 11.37
CA LEU A 272 17.89 24.42 11.32
C LEU A 272 19.12 25.32 11.41
N GLU A 273 20.11 24.95 12.21
CA GLU A 273 21.28 25.78 12.50
C GLU A 273 22.44 25.54 11.53
N ASN A 274 22.61 24.29 11.04
CA ASN A 274 23.81 23.88 10.31
C ASN A 274 23.57 23.45 8.86
N ALA A 275 22.31 23.42 8.38
CA ALA A 275 22.06 23.02 7.01
C ALA A 275 22.76 23.93 6.00
N VAL A 276 23.38 23.31 4.99
CA VAL A 276 23.91 24.01 3.83
C VAL A 276 22.77 24.28 2.86
N GLU A 277 22.55 25.54 2.55
CA GLU A 277 21.56 25.97 1.57
C GLU A 277 22.00 25.55 0.16
N LEU A 278 21.10 24.88 -0.55
CA LEU A 278 21.24 24.47 -1.94
C LEU A 278 20.13 25.10 -2.78
N GLU A 279 20.48 25.53 -3.98
CA GLU A 279 19.50 25.87 -5.02
C GLU A 279 19.11 24.56 -5.73
N MET A 280 17.81 24.35 -5.97
CA MET A 280 17.30 23.22 -6.76
C MET A 280 17.62 23.37 -8.25
#